data_AF-A0A9D3Z1U5-F1
#
_entry.id   AF-A0A9D3Z1U5-F1
#
_cell.length_a   1.000
_cell.length_b   1.000
_cell.length_c   1.000
_cell.angle_alpha   90.00
_cell.angle_beta   90.00
_cell.angle_gamma   90.00
#
_symmetry.space_group_name_H-M   'P 1'
#
loop_
_entity.id
_entity.type
_entity.pdbx_description
1 polymer ?
#
loop_
_entity_poly.entity_id
_entity_poly.type
_entity_poly.pdbx_seq_one_letter_code
_entity_poly.pdbx_strand_id
1 'polypeptide(L)' 'MPLRCEPTCDKVYITNWDQHKLLTLAMNVSVLACFTDPELEYPSGVHVTPTGQVLVCG' A
#
# COMPACT_ATOMS: atom_id res chain seq x y z
N MET A 1 -22.10 2.73 -24.11
CA MET A 1 -21.90 2.14 -22.77
C MET A 1 -20.60 2.74 -22.23
N PRO A 2 -20.58 3.54 -21.15
CA PRO A 2 -19.31 4.04 -20.65
C PRO A 2 -18.59 2.89 -19.90
N LEU A 3 -17.32 2.67 -20.24
CA LEU A 3 -16.43 1.78 -19.49
C LEU A 3 -16.18 2.44 -18.12
N ARG A 4 -16.84 1.95 -17.07
CA ARG A 4 -16.57 2.37 -15.70
C ARG A 4 -15.22 1.75 -15.32
N CYS A 5 -14.17 2.57 -15.29
CA CYS A 5 -12.93 2.22 -14.62
C CYS A 5 -13.22 2.24 -13.12
N GLU A 6 -13.64 1.10 -12.56
CA GLU A 6 -13.69 0.95 -11.11
C GLU A 6 -12.24 0.93 -10.61
N PRO A 7 -11.80 1.85 -9.74
CA PRO A 7 -10.62 1.56 -8.97
C PRO A 7 -10.93 0.29 -8.18
N THR A 8 -10.16 -0.78 -8.40
CA THR A 8 -10.26 -1.99 -7.58
C THR A 8 -9.74 -1.64 -6.19
N CYS A 9 -10.60 -1.03 -5.37
CA CYS A 9 -10.36 -0.68 -3.96
C CYS A 9 -10.28 -1.92 -3.06
N ASP A 10 -9.68 -3.02 -3.54
CA ASP A 10 -9.64 -4.31 -2.85
C ASP A 10 -8.41 -4.46 -1.96
N LYS A 11 -7.56 -3.43 -1.90
CA LYS A 11 -6.28 -3.44 -1.21
C LYS A 11 -6.17 -2.31 -0.20
N VAL A 12 -5.60 -2.64 0.95
CA VAL A 12 -5.22 -1.71 2.00
C VAL A 12 -3.71 -1.72 2.12
N TYR A 13 -3.10 -0.54 2.19
CA TYR A 13 -1.67 -0.37 2.40
C TYR A 13 -1.42 0.20 3.79
N ILE A 14 -0.56 -0.45 4.57
CA ILE A 14 -0.26 -0.07 5.95
C ILE A 14 1.26 0.05 6.11
N THR A 15 1.73 1.21 6.52
CA THR A 15 3.11 1.36 6.96
C THR A 15 3.25 0.81 8.38
N ASN A 16 4.28 -0.01 8.59
CA ASN A 16 4.66 -0.48 9.90
C ASN A 16 5.95 0.25 10.30
N TRP A 17 5.76 1.23 11.17
CA TRP A 17 6.79 2.15 11.62
C TRP A 17 7.94 1.42 12.33
N ASP A 18 7.64 0.56 13.31
CA ASP A 18 8.64 -0.15 14.11
C ASP A 18 9.42 -1.22 13.32
N GLN A 19 8.76 -1.86 12.34
CA GLN A 19 9.36 -2.95 11.58
C GLN A 19 9.87 -2.51 10.21
N HIS A 20 9.88 -1.20 9.92
CA HIS A 20 10.50 -0.61 8.74
C HIS A 20 10.00 -1.26 7.43
N LYS A 21 8.67 -1.42 7.32
CA LYS A 21 8.06 -2.15 6.21
C LYS A 21 6.70 -1.63 5.81
N LEU A 22 6.28 -1.95 4.59
CA LEU A 22 4.94 -1.71 4.09
C LEU A 22 4.20 -3.05 3.96
N LEU A 23 2.98 -3.11 4.46
CA LEU A 23 2.07 -4.23 4.32
C LEU A 23 1.01 -3.91 3.28
N THR A 24 0.71 -4.88 2.42
CA THR A 24 -0.48 -4.86 1.57
C THR A 24 -1.44 -5.93 2.06
N LEU A 25 -2.69 -5.56 2.30
CA LEU A 25 -3.73 -6.45 2.78
C LEU A 25 -4.90 -6.44 1.81
N ALA A 26 -5.63 -7.54 1.76
CA ALA A 26 -6.97 -7.57 1.17
C ALA A 26 -7.97 -6.92 2.14
N MET A 27 -9.14 -6.54 1.63
CA MET A 27 -10.22 -5.97 2.45
C MET A 27 -10.74 -6.91 3.56
N ASN A 28 -10.49 -8.21 3.45
CA ASN A 28 -10.76 -9.19 4.50
C ASN A 28 -9.61 -9.31 5.54
N VAL A 29 -8.68 -8.35 5.55
CA VAL A 29 -7.53 -8.28 6.46
C VAL A 29 -6.50 -9.40 6.25
N SER A 30 -6.58 -10.15 5.16
CA SER A 30 -5.53 -11.11 4.81
C SER A 30 -4.29 -10.37 4.29
N VAL A 31 -3.12 -10.70 4.81
CA VAL A 31 -1.86 -10.15 4.28
C VAL A 31 -1.60 -10.72 2.89
N LEU A 32 -1.50 -9.82 1.91
CA LEU A 32 -1.19 -10.16 0.51
C LEU A 32 0.31 -10.08 0.23
N ALA A 33 0.97 -9.05 0.77
CA ALA A 33 2.39 -8.83 0.56
C ALA A 33 3.01 -8.04 1.71
N CYS A 34 4.31 -8.24 1.90
CA CYS A 34 5.18 -7.43 2.75
C CYS A 34 6.29 -6.87 1.87
N PHE A 35 6.46 -5.56 1.87
CA PHE A 35 7.54 -4.87 1.19
C PHE A 35 8.51 -4.30 2.21
N THR A 36 9.80 -4.50 1.95
CA THR A 36 10.92 -4.01 2.77
C THR A 36 11.93 -3.39 1.85
N ASP A 37 12.51 -2.27 2.26
CA ASP A 37 13.59 -1.58 1.56
C ASP A 37 14.63 -1.15 2.59
N PRO A 38 15.94 -1.39 2.37
CA PRO A 38 16.99 -0.97 3.30
C PRO A 38 17.00 0.53 3.59
N GLU A 39 16.50 1.36 2.68
CA GLU A 39 16.43 2.82 2.85
C GLU A 39 15.11 3.28 3.50
N LEU A 40 14.15 2.37 3.70
CA LEU A 40 12.87 2.68 4.30
C LEU A 40 12.94 2.54 5.82
N GLU A 41 13.22 3.64 6.50
CA GLU A 41 13.18 3.71 7.96
C GLU A 41 11.91 4.40 8.44
N TYR A 42 11.31 3.88 9.51
CA TYR A 42 10.20 4.54 10.22
C TYR A 42 9.06 5.08 9.32
N PRO A 43 8.53 4.27 8.39
CA PRO A 43 7.55 4.75 7.43
C PRO A 43 6.28 5.25 8.12
N SER A 44 5.88 6.48 7.78
CA SER A 44 4.79 7.21 8.45
C SER A 44 3.59 7.47 7.53
N GLY A 45 3.77 7.42 6.21
CA GLY A 45 2.71 7.69 5.26
C GLY A 45 2.78 6.86 3.99
N VAL A 46 1.61 6.67 3.37
CA VAL A 46 1.47 5.99 2.09
C VAL A 46 0.50 6.77 1.20
N HIS A 47 0.85 6.93 -0.08
CA HIS A 47 0.01 7.52 -1.10
C HIS A 47 -0.10 6.57 -2.28
N VAL A 48 -1.31 6.37 -2.79
CA VAL A 48 -1.56 5.54 -3.97
C VAL A 48 -2.03 6.45 -5.10
N THR A 49 -1.29 6.46 -6.21
CA THR A 49 -1.65 7.26 -7.37
C THR A 49 -2.84 6.64 -8.12
N PRO A 50 -3.58 7.41 -8.95
CA PRO A 50 -4.65 6.86 -9.78
C PRO A 50 -4.20 5.77 -10.77
N THR A 51 -2.92 5.72 -11.11
CA THR A 51 -2.32 4.68 -11.96
C THR A 51 -1.92 3.42 -11.18
N GLY A 52 -2.11 3.40 -9.86
CA GLY A 52 -1.82 2.26 -8.98
C GLY A 52 -0.38 2.21 -8.45
N GLN A 53 0.40 3.28 -8.61
CA GLN A 53 1.73 3.36 -8.02
C GLN A 53 1.62 3.70 -6.53
N VAL A 54 2.39 3.00 -5.70
CA VAL A 54 2.43 3.22 -4.26
C VAL A 54 3.68 4.02 -3.92
N LEU A 55 3.50 5.16 -3.28
CA LEU A 55 4.57 6.02 -2.76
C LEU A 55 4.54 5.92 -1.23
N VAL A 56 5.69 5.71 -0.62
CA VAL A 56 5.82 5.61 0.84
C VAL A 56 6.77 6.70 1.30
N CYS A 57 6.44 7.38 2.39
CA CYS A 57 7.34 8.31 3.07
C CYS A 57 7.68 7.78 4.46
N GLY A 58 8.95 7.91 4.81
CA GLY A 58 9.56 7.67 6.12
C GLY A 58 10.44 8.85 6.45
#